data_AF-A0A6I5ZK18-F1
#
_entry.id   AF-A0A6I5ZK18-F1
#
_cell.length_a   1.000
_cell.length_b   1.000
_cell.length_c   1.000
_cell.angle_alpha   90.00
_cell.angle_beta   90.00
_cell.angle_gamma   90.00
#
_symmetry.space_group_name_H-M   'P 1'
#
loop_
_entity.id
_entity.type
_entity.pdbx_description
1 polymer ?
#
loop_
_entity_poly.entity_id
_entity_poly.type
_entity_poly.pdbx_seq_one_letter_code
_entity_poly.pdbx_strand_id
1 'polypeptide(L)'
;MNPSQLALPDDLTDWLAEGDRTAELLSDSVLVDQQWWIDTLAEFKMPNTLHGSRIGRQELFALGAVAGESPEDAIALLWNVVAFCLGRQNSDGKKRIAAVAADRKRLGRLLQEAALASRDDPGAAYAMLRPDKGGNTIDRLGPGGFTWFLYFAGAGDPKHPSPVLEAKVGRSLRRAGWKGLRDGVWTAADYVAYSRIVDRWRTEAGVDRNDVIVRGLFAISPPTGWDHPWQAWERQTWEKANWVRGPLSTDDLRVVHRWLCTLSALAPRSAEAQHEFRDLGRKISQALNGEVSEINNGFDEDHVYGSYLGRRF
;
A
#
# COMPACT_ATOMS: atom_id res chain seq x y z
N MET A 1 -17.69 5.63 -7.91
CA MET A 1 -18.58 4.67 -7.23
C MET A 1 -18.51 4.97 -5.75
N ASN A 2 -19.63 4.84 -5.02
CA ASN A 2 -19.61 4.98 -3.56
C ASN A 2 -18.80 3.82 -2.95
N PRO A 3 -17.90 4.04 -1.96
CA PRO A 3 -17.15 2.98 -1.28
C PRO A 3 -18.03 1.81 -0.81
N SER A 4 -19.27 2.09 -0.40
CA SER A 4 -20.24 1.08 0.04
C SER A 4 -20.67 0.09 -1.05
N GLN A 5 -20.45 0.40 -2.33
CA GLN A 5 -20.88 -0.38 -3.48
C GLN A 5 -19.75 -1.15 -4.17
N LEU A 6 -18.52 -1.07 -3.66
CA LEU A 6 -17.38 -1.76 -4.25
C LEU A 6 -17.54 -3.28 -4.12
N ALA A 7 -17.64 -3.97 -5.24
CA ALA A 7 -17.64 -5.43 -5.29
C ALA A 7 -16.26 -5.99 -4.90
N LEU A 8 -16.25 -7.16 -4.28
CA LEU A 8 -15.04 -7.95 -4.07
C LEU A 8 -14.34 -8.18 -5.43
N PRO A 9 -13.05 -7.82 -5.59
CA PRO A 9 -12.35 -8.02 -6.86
C PRO A 9 -12.14 -9.51 -7.18
N ASP A 10 -12.39 -9.92 -8.42
CA ASP A 10 -12.14 -11.29 -8.89
C ASP A 10 -10.69 -11.75 -8.61
N ASP A 11 -9.69 -10.89 -8.86
CA ASP A 11 -8.28 -11.18 -8.58
C ASP A 11 -8.03 -11.49 -7.08
N LEU A 12 -8.81 -10.87 -6.18
CA LEU A 12 -8.73 -11.14 -4.75
C LEU A 12 -9.34 -12.51 -4.43
N THR A 13 -10.49 -12.83 -5.02
CA THR A 13 -11.13 -14.14 -4.87
C THR A 13 -10.20 -15.27 -5.36
N ASP A 14 -9.59 -15.09 -6.52
CA ASP A 14 -8.63 -16.05 -7.08
C ASP A 14 -7.43 -16.22 -6.15
N TRP A 15 -6.85 -15.11 -5.66
CA TRP A 15 -5.72 -15.17 -4.72
C TRP A 15 -6.06 -15.87 -3.41
N LEU A 16 -7.28 -15.67 -2.88
CA LEU A 16 -7.73 -16.33 -1.65
C LEU A 16 -7.89 -17.85 -1.82
N ALA A 17 -8.25 -18.32 -3.02
CA ALA A 17 -8.47 -19.73 -3.30
C ALA A 17 -7.18 -20.56 -3.48
N GLU A 18 -6.04 -19.91 -3.70
CA GLU A 18 -4.77 -20.56 -4.02
C GLU A 18 -4.06 -21.25 -2.84
N GLY A 19 -4.47 -21.01 -1.58
CA GLY A 19 -3.84 -21.65 -0.43
C GLY A 19 -4.35 -21.17 0.94
N ASP A 20 -3.73 -21.68 2.01
CA ASP A 20 -4.04 -21.28 3.38
C ASP A 20 -3.41 -19.91 3.71
N ARG A 21 -4.13 -18.86 3.33
CA ARG A 21 -3.67 -17.47 3.51
C ARG A 21 -3.58 -17.04 4.97
N THR A 22 -4.32 -17.72 5.86
CA THR A 22 -4.28 -17.47 7.30
C THR A 22 -2.98 -18.00 7.90
N ALA A 23 -2.62 -19.26 7.62
CA ALA A 23 -1.38 -19.84 8.12
C ALA A 23 -0.16 -19.07 7.63
N GLU A 24 -0.13 -18.73 6.33
CA GLU A 24 0.93 -17.91 5.76
C GLU A 24 1.07 -16.55 6.47
N LEU A 25 -0.05 -15.83 6.65
CA LEU A 25 -0.08 -14.53 7.33
C LEU A 25 0.50 -14.64 8.75
N LEU A 26 0.07 -15.64 9.54
CA LEU A 26 0.48 -15.79 10.93
C LEU A 26 1.96 -16.20 11.08
N SER A 27 2.55 -16.80 10.04
CA SER A 27 3.98 -17.15 10.00
C SER A 27 4.90 -15.98 9.60
N ASP A 28 4.33 -14.85 9.15
CA ASP A 28 5.08 -13.66 8.75
C ASP A 28 5.98 -13.16 9.87
N SER A 29 7.26 -12.98 9.55
CA SER A 29 8.26 -12.44 10.46
C SER A 29 9.36 -11.72 9.70
N VAL A 30 9.96 -10.73 10.36
CA VAL A 30 10.94 -9.81 9.76
C VAL A 30 12.22 -9.81 10.60
N LEU A 31 13.37 -9.77 9.93
CA LEU A 31 14.67 -9.57 10.57
C LEU A 31 14.90 -8.08 10.83
N VAL A 32 15.37 -7.76 12.03
CA VAL A 32 15.56 -6.40 12.52
C VAL A 32 17.01 -6.20 12.95
N ASP A 33 17.54 -4.99 12.73
CA ASP A 33 18.83 -4.58 13.29
C ASP A 33 18.67 -4.26 14.79
N GLN A 34 18.68 -5.31 15.61
CA GLN A 34 18.45 -5.19 17.05
C GLN A 34 19.44 -4.27 17.74
N GLN A 35 20.73 -4.33 17.35
CA GLN A 35 21.76 -3.52 17.97
C GLN A 35 21.53 -2.03 17.69
N TRP A 36 21.21 -1.68 16.45
CA TRP A 36 20.87 -0.29 16.11
C TRP A 36 19.70 0.24 16.93
N TRP A 37 18.64 -0.55 17.14
CA TRP A 37 17.50 -0.15 17.97
C TRP A 37 17.89 0.04 19.43
N ILE A 38 18.68 -0.87 20.00
CA ILE A 38 19.20 -0.75 21.39
C ILE A 38 19.97 0.56 21.56
N ASP A 39 20.94 0.80 20.67
CA ASP A 39 21.82 1.96 20.75
C ASP A 39 21.04 3.26 20.55
N THR A 40 20.11 3.28 19.58
CA THR A 40 19.33 4.48 19.27
C THR A 40 18.31 4.80 20.35
N LEU A 41 17.61 3.80 20.91
CA LEU A 41 16.70 4.03 22.04
C LEU A 41 17.46 4.54 23.26
N ALA A 42 18.64 3.98 23.54
CA ALA A 42 19.49 4.41 24.64
C ALA A 42 19.96 5.87 24.48
N GLU A 43 20.28 6.31 23.26
CA GLU A 43 20.65 7.70 22.96
C GLU A 43 19.58 8.70 23.41
N PHE A 44 18.30 8.35 23.27
CA PHE A 44 17.16 9.17 23.72
C PHE A 44 16.65 8.83 25.11
N LYS A 45 17.40 8.02 25.89
CA LYS A 45 17.03 7.56 27.24
C LYS A 45 15.68 6.82 27.28
N MET A 46 15.36 6.12 26.19
CA MET A 46 14.18 5.28 26.08
C MET A 46 14.52 3.84 26.48
N PRO A 47 13.60 3.11 27.15
CA PRO A 47 13.83 1.71 27.50
C PRO A 47 13.93 0.85 26.24
N ASN A 48 14.84 -0.14 26.26
CA ASN A 48 14.87 -1.17 25.23
C ASN A 48 13.67 -2.11 25.43
N THR A 49 12.70 -2.02 24.52
CA THR A 49 11.45 -2.80 24.55
C THR A 49 11.36 -3.76 23.37
N LEU A 50 12.43 -3.92 22.59
CA LEU A 50 12.43 -4.71 21.37
C LEU A 50 12.45 -6.21 21.68
N HIS A 51 11.58 -6.99 21.03
CA HIS A 51 11.45 -8.44 21.25
C HIS A 51 12.61 -9.29 20.73
N GLY A 52 13.52 -8.73 19.93
CA GLY A 52 14.70 -9.44 19.43
C GLY A 52 15.14 -9.00 18.04
N SER A 53 16.02 -9.79 17.43
CA SER A 53 16.51 -9.61 16.05
C SER A 53 15.58 -10.20 14.98
N ARG A 54 14.52 -10.91 15.39
CA ARG A 54 13.42 -11.37 14.55
C ARG A 54 12.11 -11.07 15.27
N ILE A 55 11.21 -10.38 14.58
CA ILE A 55 9.89 -10.04 15.10
C ILE A 55 8.83 -10.69 14.21
N GLY A 56 7.97 -11.52 14.79
CA GLY A 56 6.80 -12.10 14.13
C GLY A 56 5.52 -11.39 14.52
N ARG A 57 4.44 -11.71 13.79
CA ARG A 57 3.11 -11.14 14.09
C ARG A 57 2.57 -11.58 15.44
N GLN A 58 2.84 -12.82 15.85
CA GLN A 58 2.35 -13.35 17.13
C GLN A 58 2.93 -12.59 18.31
N GLU A 59 4.22 -12.25 18.28
CA GLU A 59 4.85 -11.41 19.29
C GLU A 59 4.23 -10.01 19.33
N LEU A 60 3.92 -9.42 18.17
CA LEU A 60 3.26 -8.11 18.10
C LEU A 60 1.82 -8.15 18.61
N PHE A 61 1.08 -9.23 18.40
CA PHE A 61 -0.24 -9.41 18.99
C PHE A 61 -0.18 -9.54 20.51
N ALA A 62 0.84 -10.22 21.05
CA ALA A 62 1.05 -10.28 22.50
C ALA A 62 1.30 -8.90 23.11
N LEU A 63 2.12 -8.05 22.44
CA LEU A 63 2.27 -6.64 22.83
C LEU A 63 0.96 -5.86 22.68
N GLY A 64 0.19 -6.15 21.62
CA GLY A 64 -1.13 -5.57 21.37
C GLY A 64 -2.14 -5.79 22.49
N ALA A 65 -2.09 -6.97 23.14
CA ALA A 65 -2.98 -7.31 24.24
C ALA A 65 -2.82 -6.34 25.42
N VAL A 66 -1.56 -6.00 25.74
CA VAL A 66 -1.20 -5.15 26.90
C VAL A 66 -1.05 -3.67 26.56
N ALA A 67 -1.04 -3.28 25.28
CA ALA A 67 -0.83 -1.90 24.86
C ALA A 67 -1.85 -0.87 25.40
N GLY A 68 -3.01 -1.34 25.90
CA GLY A 68 -4.00 -0.50 26.57
C GLY A 68 -3.78 -0.33 28.08
N GLU A 69 -2.86 -1.10 28.70
CA GLU A 69 -2.68 -1.15 30.15
C GLU A 69 -1.89 0.05 30.68
N SER A 70 -0.83 0.47 29.96
CA SER A 70 -0.03 1.63 30.33
C SER A 70 0.50 2.42 29.11
N PRO A 71 0.86 3.70 29.29
CA PRO A 71 1.56 4.48 28.27
C PRO A 71 2.88 3.84 27.79
N GLU A 72 3.58 3.17 28.70
CA GLU A 72 4.82 2.44 28.44
C GLU A 72 4.60 1.25 27.49
N ASP A 73 3.54 0.47 27.73
CA ASP A 73 3.20 -0.70 26.89
C ASP A 73 2.78 -0.27 25.49
N ALA A 74 2.06 0.85 25.38
CA ALA A 74 1.70 1.43 24.08
C ALA A 74 2.95 1.88 23.28
N ILE A 75 3.95 2.47 23.95
CA ILE A 75 5.22 2.83 23.32
C ILE A 75 6.03 1.59 22.94
N ALA A 76 6.02 0.55 23.78
CA ALA A 76 6.68 -0.73 23.47
C ALA A 76 6.08 -1.37 22.21
N LEU A 77 4.75 -1.41 22.09
CA LEU A 77 4.08 -1.84 20.88
C LEU A 77 4.52 -1.00 19.68
N LEU A 78 4.47 0.33 19.79
CA LEU A 78 4.85 1.22 18.69
C LEU A 78 6.24 0.91 18.14
N TRP A 79 7.25 0.72 19.00
CA TRP A 79 8.61 0.45 18.53
C TRP A 79 8.78 -0.90 17.88
N ASN A 80 8.15 -1.94 18.41
CA ASN A 80 8.19 -3.26 17.77
C ASN A 80 7.44 -3.26 16.42
N VAL A 81 6.34 -2.51 16.31
CA VAL A 81 5.62 -2.32 15.04
C VAL A 81 6.47 -1.57 14.03
N VAL A 82 7.08 -0.45 14.41
CA VAL A 82 7.96 0.33 13.51
C VAL A 82 9.16 -0.52 13.07
N ALA A 83 9.77 -1.28 13.98
CA ALA A 83 10.85 -2.21 13.67
C ALA A 83 10.41 -3.30 12.69
N PHE A 84 9.22 -3.88 12.88
CA PHE A 84 8.65 -4.88 11.98
C PHE A 84 8.42 -4.31 10.57
N CYS A 85 7.85 -3.10 10.45
CA CYS A 85 7.59 -2.47 9.16
C CYS A 85 8.86 -2.06 8.41
N LEU A 86 9.91 -1.64 9.13
CA LEU A 86 11.17 -1.21 8.52
C LEU A 86 12.15 -2.38 8.26
N GLY A 87 12.05 -3.45 9.04
CA GLY A 87 13.01 -4.55 9.07
C GLY A 87 14.42 -4.07 9.41
N ARG A 88 15.37 -4.32 8.51
CA ARG A 88 16.78 -3.87 8.65
C ARG A 88 17.01 -2.43 8.19
N GLN A 89 15.97 -1.75 7.69
CA GLN A 89 16.10 -0.36 7.30
C GLN A 89 15.95 0.54 8.53
N ASN A 90 16.73 1.62 8.58
CA ASN A 90 16.73 2.53 9.72
C ASN A 90 16.27 3.95 9.31
N SER A 91 15.53 4.06 8.20
CA SER A 91 15.14 5.32 7.58
C SER A 91 14.22 6.15 8.47
N ASP A 92 14.65 7.38 8.78
CA ASP A 92 14.01 8.32 9.72
C ASP A 92 13.73 7.77 11.15
N GLY A 93 14.16 6.56 11.49
CA GLY A 93 13.86 5.92 12.78
C GLY A 93 14.37 6.72 13.97
N LYS A 94 15.59 7.27 13.87
CA LYS A 94 16.16 8.18 14.88
C LYS A 94 15.29 9.41 15.14
N LYS A 95 14.73 10.00 14.07
CA LYS A 95 13.87 11.19 14.18
C LYS A 95 12.52 10.86 14.82
N ARG A 96 11.94 9.70 14.51
CA ARG A 96 10.70 9.22 15.13
C ARG A 96 10.88 9.00 16.63
N ILE A 97 11.99 8.36 17.02
CA ILE A 97 12.33 8.15 18.43
C ILE A 97 12.51 9.51 19.13
N ALA A 98 13.24 10.45 18.52
CA ALA A 98 13.39 11.79 19.06
C ALA A 98 12.04 12.50 19.26
N ALA A 99 11.13 12.42 18.28
CA ALA A 99 9.80 13.02 18.36
C ALA A 99 8.96 12.46 19.52
N VAL A 100 8.98 11.13 19.72
CA VAL A 100 8.29 10.51 20.85
C VAL A 100 8.97 10.83 22.18
N ALA A 101 10.30 10.81 22.24
CA ALA A 101 11.06 11.11 23.45
C ALA A 101 10.84 12.55 23.94
N ALA A 102 10.71 13.50 23.02
CA ALA A 102 10.48 14.92 23.34
C ALA A 102 9.18 15.17 24.11
N ASP A 103 8.16 14.32 23.95
CA ASP A 103 6.88 14.44 24.65
C ASP A 103 6.29 13.06 25.03
N ARG A 104 7.15 12.24 25.63
CA ARG A 104 6.86 10.84 25.93
C ARG A 104 5.58 10.65 26.73
N LYS A 105 5.34 11.50 27.72
CA LYS A 105 4.17 11.37 28.62
C LYS A 105 2.87 11.60 27.87
N ARG A 106 2.78 12.65 27.06
CA ARG A 106 1.57 12.94 26.27
C ARG A 106 1.38 11.89 25.18
N LEU A 107 2.43 11.59 24.43
CA LEU A 107 2.34 10.66 23.29
C LEU A 107 2.10 9.21 23.74
N GLY A 108 2.68 8.76 24.85
CA GLY A 108 2.37 7.45 25.41
C GLY A 108 0.91 7.31 25.81
N ARG A 109 0.34 8.33 26.48
CA ARG A 109 -1.09 8.33 26.83
C ARG A 109 -1.98 8.36 25.58
N LEU A 110 -1.64 9.18 24.59
CA LEU A 110 -2.36 9.23 23.31
C LEU A 110 -2.35 7.87 22.59
N LEU A 111 -1.19 7.19 22.55
CA LEU A 111 -1.06 5.87 21.96
C LEU A 111 -1.88 4.82 22.73
N GLN A 112 -1.87 4.87 24.07
CA GLN A 112 -2.68 4.00 24.91
C GLN A 112 -4.18 4.18 24.63
N GLU A 113 -4.66 5.42 24.61
CA GLU A 113 -6.06 5.75 24.31
C GLU A 113 -6.44 5.31 22.90
N ALA A 114 -5.57 5.52 21.91
CA ALA A 114 -5.78 5.08 20.54
C ALA A 114 -5.80 3.54 20.43
N ALA A 115 -4.94 2.83 21.16
CA ALA A 115 -4.92 1.38 21.21
C ALA A 115 -6.24 0.82 21.76
N LEU A 116 -6.75 1.39 22.84
CA LEU A 116 -8.06 1.03 23.41
C LEU A 116 -9.19 1.33 22.42
N ALA A 117 -9.24 2.53 21.86
CA ALA A 117 -10.29 2.93 20.92
C ALA A 117 -10.29 2.06 19.65
N SER A 118 -9.13 1.60 19.18
CA SER A 118 -8.99 0.83 17.94
C SER A 118 -9.77 -0.49 17.92
N ARG A 119 -10.11 -1.01 19.11
CA ARG A 119 -10.81 -2.28 19.28
C ARG A 119 -12.29 -2.19 18.92
N ASP A 120 -12.87 -0.99 19.00
CA ASP A 120 -14.31 -0.76 18.79
C ASP A 120 -14.59 0.33 17.75
N ASP A 121 -13.78 1.39 17.72
CA ASP A 121 -13.96 2.56 16.86
C ASP A 121 -12.66 2.91 16.10
N PRO A 122 -12.43 2.30 14.92
CA PRO A 122 -11.25 2.57 14.10
C PRO A 122 -11.16 4.05 13.68
N GLY A 123 -12.30 4.74 13.53
CA GLY A 123 -12.36 6.13 13.12
C GLY A 123 -11.87 7.06 14.22
N ALA A 124 -12.39 6.90 15.44
CA ALA A 124 -11.95 7.67 16.60
C ALA A 124 -10.47 7.43 16.90
N ALA A 125 -10.03 6.17 16.89
CA ALA A 125 -8.63 5.81 17.14
C ALA A 125 -7.68 6.44 16.11
N TYR A 126 -8.01 6.37 14.83
CA TYR A 126 -7.23 6.99 13.77
C TYR A 126 -7.21 8.52 13.88
N ALA A 127 -8.35 9.15 14.20
CA ALA A 127 -8.45 10.59 14.38
C ALA A 127 -7.58 11.14 15.52
N MET A 128 -7.30 10.35 16.56
CA MET A 128 -6.37 10.73 17.65
C MET A 128 -4.92 10.86 17.12
N LEU A 129 -4.50 9.93 16.25
CA LEU A 129 -3.14 9.88 15.71
C LEU A 129 -2.96 10.80 14.49
N ARG A 130 -4.05 11.01 13.75
CA ARG A 130 -4.10 11.88 12.58
C ARG A 130 -5.41 12.68 12.55
N PRO A 131 -5.45 13.79 13.29
CA PRO A 131 -6.57 14.72 13.19
C PRO A 131 -6.70 15.27 11.77
N ASP A 132 -7.94 15.41 11.27
CA ASP A 132 -8.20 15.97 9.93
C ASP A 132 -7.64 17.40 9.79
N LYS A 133 -7.51 18.12 10.91
CA LYS A 133 -6.85 19.43 11.03
C LYS A 133 -5.64 19.28 11.95
N GLY A 134 -4.42 19.47 11.43
CA GLY A 134 -3.21 19.51 12.26
C GLY A 134 -2.10 18.51 11.89
N GLY A 135 -2.31 17.68 10.87
CA GLY A 135 -1.26 16.77 10.39
C GLY A 135 -1.10 15.53 11.27
N ASN A 136 0.10 14.95 11.29
CA ASN A 136 0.39 13.75 12.08
C ASN A 136 0.73 14.15 13.52
N THR A 137 0.14 13.48 14.51
CA THR A 137 0.40 13.78 15.93
C THR A 137 1.82 13.41 16.37
N ILE A 138 2.43 12.41 15.72
CA ILE A 138 3.83 12.02 15.89
C ILE A 138 4.58 12.40 14.61
N ASP A 139 5.56 13.30 14.73
CA ASP A 139 6.35 13.74 13.58
C ASP A 139 7.08 12.55 12.94
N ARG A 140 7.20 12.58 11.60
CA ARG A 140 7.82 11.52 10.77
C ARG A 140 7.19 10.12 10.90
N LEU A 141 6.07 9.98 11.60
CA LEU A 141 5.24 8.78 11.56
C LEU A 141 3.99 9.08 10.71
N GLY A 142 3.86 8.35 9.60
CA GLY A 142 2.80 8.55 8.63
C GLY A 142 1.53 7.73 8.91
N PRO A 143 0.46 8.00 8.15
CA PRO A 143 -0.81 7.27 8.23
C PRO A 143 -0.68 5.74 8.22
N GLY A 144 0.15 5.19 7.33
CA GLY A 144 0.39 3.75 7.26
C GLY A 144 0.92 3.19 8.59
N GLY A 145 1.92 3.86 9.17
CA GLY A 145 2.47 3.49 10.47
C GLY A 145 1.46 3.57 11.61
N PHE A 146 0.56 4.56 11.59
CA PHE A 146 -0.55 4.63 12.54
C PHE A 146 -1.49 3.42 12.39
N THR A 147 -1.90 3.08 11.17
CA THR A 147 -2.81 1.94 10.98
C THR A 147 -2.17 0.60 11.32
N TRP A 148 -0.85 0.44 11.15
CA TRP A 148 -0.11 -0.72 11.66
C TRP A 148 -0.16 -0.82 13.18
N PHE A 149 0.07 0.29 13.88
CA PHE A 149 -0.05 0.34 15.33
C PHE A 149 -1.46 -0.04 15.79
N LEU A 150 -2.49 0.57 15.20
CA LEU A 150 -3.89 0.28 15.53
C LEU A 150 -4.27 -1.18 15.22
N TYR A 151 -3.77 -1.73 14.12
CA TYR A 151 -3.99 -3.13 13.77
C TYR A 151 -3.44 -4.09 14.83
N PHE A 152 -2.17 -3.91 15.23
CA PHE A 152 -1.57 -4.80 16.22
C PHE A 152 -2.16 -4.60 17.63
N ALA A 153 -2.65 -3.41 17.97
CA ALA A 153 -3.40 -3.17 19.21
C ALA A 153 -4.69 -4.01 19.36
N GLY A 154 -5.16 -4.62 18.26
CA GLY A 154 -6.25 -5.60 18.24
C GLY A 154 -5.89 -6.99 18.75
N ALA A 155 -4.65 -7.20 19.19
CA ALA A 155 -4.21 -8.44 19.85
C ALA A 155 -4.47 -9.73 19.05
N GLY A 156 -4.53 -9.63 17.71
CA GLY A 156 -4.72 -10.77 16.82
C GLY A 156 -6.16 -11.21 16.62
N ASP A 157 -7.15 -10.48 17.15
CA ASP A 157 -8.57 -10.74 16.89
C ASP A 157 -8.83 -10.83 15.37
N PRO A 158 -9.32 -11.98 14.86
CA PRO A 158 -9.70 -12.16 13.47
C PRO A 158 -10.57 -11.03 12.90
N LYS A 159 -11.45 -10.47 13.73
CA LYS A 159 -12.45 -9.47 13.32
C LYS A 159 -12.11 -8.06 13.78
N HIS A 160 -10.87 -7.83 14.23
CA HIS A 160 -10.41 -6.51 14.68
C HIS A 160 -10.79 -5.42 13.64
N PRO A 161 -11.48 -4.34 14.06
CA PRO A 161 -12.07 -3.40 13.10
C PRO A 161 -11.08 -2.36 12.56
N SER A 162 -9.82 -2.35 13.00
CA SER A 162 -8.77 -1.43 12.52
C SER A 162 -7.77 -2.12 11.59
N PRO A 163 -8.12 -2.42 10.32
CA PRO A 163 -7.19 -2.99 9.36
C PRO A 163 -6.10 -2.01 8.92
N VAL A 164 -4.97 -2.52 8.44
CA VAL A 164 -3.85 -1.72 7.95
C VAL A 164 -4.20 -1.05 6.62
N LEU A 165 -4.05 0.28 6.53
CA LEU A 165 -4.18 1.04 5.28
C LEU A 165 -2.84 1.63 4.86
N GLU A 166 -2.27 1.08 3.80
CA GLU A 166 -1.05 1.61 3.16
C GLU A 166 -1.27 1.96 1.70
N ALA A 167 -0.29 2.62 1.09
CA ALA A 167 -0.36 3.07 -0.30
C ALA A 167 -0.65 1.92 -1.30
N LYS A 168 -0.12 0.71 -1.04
CA LYS A 168 -0.43 -0.49 -1.83
C LYS A 168 -1.91 -0.87 -1.74
N VAL A 169 -2.46 -0.94 -0.53
CA VAL A 169 -3.89 -1.22 -0.30
C VAL A 169 -4.75 -0.13 -0.94
N GLY A 170 -4.38 1.13 -0.76
CA GLY A 170 -5.05 2.28 -1.39
C GLY A 170 -5.10 2.16 -2.91
N ARG A 171 -4.02 1.72 -3.56
CA ARG A 171 -4.00 1.43 -5.00
C ARG A 171 -4.98 0.33 -5.38
N SER A 172 -5.00 -0.79 -4.66
CA SER A 172 -5.95 -1.88 -4.92
C SER A 172 -7.40 -1.42 -4.78
N LEU A 173 -7.71 -0.58 -3.80
CA LEU A 173 -9.05 0.02 -3.63
C LEU A 173 -9.42 0.97 -4.76
N ARG A 174 -8.48 1.82 -5.22
CA ARG A 174 -8.68 2.67 -6.40
C ARG A 174 -8.91 1.82 -7.64
N ARG A 175 -8.12 0.76 -7.83
CA ARG A 175 -8.25 -0.22 -8.92
C ARG A 175 -9.58 -0.98 -8.87
N ALA A 176 -10.15 -1.19 -7.68
CA ALA A 176 -11.49 -1.76 -7.48
C ALA A 176 -12.63 -0.76 -7.75
N GLY A 177 -12.34 0.54 -7.88
CA GLY A 177 -13.33 1.56 -8.26
C GLY A 177 -13.51 2.72 -7.27
N TRP A 178 -12.73 2.78 -6.19
CA TRP A 178 -12.77 3.89 -5.24
C TRP A 178 -12.03 5.13 -5.77
N LYS A 179 -12.61 5.79 -6.77
CA LYS A 179 -11.99 6.93 -7.47
C LYS A 179 -11.61 8.13 -6.57
N GLY A 180 -12.33 8.34 -5.46
CA GLY A 180 -12.11 9.46 -4.54
C GLY A 180 -11.06 9.23 -3.45
N LEU A 181 -10.46 8.03 -3.36
CA LEU A 181 -9.50 7.73 -2.31
C LEU A 181 -8.15 8.39 -2.61
N ARG A 182 -7.71 9.30 -1.73
CA ARG A 182 -6.43 10.01 -1.84
C ARG A 182 -5.24 9.08 -1.61
N ASP A 183 -4.08 9.46 -2.12
CA ASP A 183 -2.83 8.72 -1.91
C ASP A 183 -2.12 9.21 -0.65
N GLY A 184 -2.01 8.35 0.37
CA GLY A 184 -1.24 8.62 1.59
C GLY A 184 -1.76 9.77 2.49
N VAL A 185 -2.94 10.33 2.20
CA VAL A 185 -3.55 11.45 2.96
C VAL A 185 -5.01 11.12 3.30
N TRP A 186 -5.22 9.99 3.98
CA TRP A 186 -6.56 9.52 4.36
C TRP A 186 -7.07 10.25 5.60
N THR A 187 -8.36 10.63 5.58
CA THR A 187 -9.09 11.13 6.76
C THR A 187 -9.62 9.98 7.61
N ALA A 188 -10.11 10.28 8.81
CA ALA A 188 -10.83 9.29 9.62
C ALA A 188 -12.05 8.72 8.89
N ALA A 189 -12.75 9.54 8.10
CA ALA A 189 -13.88 9.10 7.28
C ALA A 189 -13.44 8.11 6.17
N ASP A 190 -12.32 8.38 5.50
CA ASP A 190 -11.74 7.46 4.52
C ASP A 190 -11.40 6.11 5.20
N TYR A 191 -10.81 6.16 6.40
CA TYR A 191 -10.42 4.97 7.16
C TYR A 191 -11.62 4.13 7.63
N VAL A 192 -12.70 4.76 8.10
CA VAL A 192 -13.95 4.06 8.48
C VAL A 192 -14.60 3.39 7.26
N ALA A 193 -14.68 4.11 6.14
CA ALA A 193 -15.24 3.55 4.91
C ALA A 193 -14.41 2.34 4.43
N TYR A 194 -13.08 2.43 4.52
CA TYR A 194 -12.17 1.34 4.22
C TYR A 194 -12.37 0.12 5.15
N SER A 195 -12.45 0.35 6.46
CA SER A 195 -12.64 -0.71 7.45
C SER A 195 -13.92 -1.51 7.20
N ARG A 196 -15.01 -0.82 6.84
CA ARG A 196 -16.29 -1.44 6.46
C ARG A 196 -16.21 -2.26 5.16
N ILE A 197 -15.41 -1.81 4.18
CA ILE A 197 -15.18 -2.58 2.96
C ILE A 197 -14.45 -3.88 3.29
N VAL A 198 -13.40 -3.82 4.11
CA VAL A 198 -12.62 -4.99 4.49
C VAL A 198 -13.49 -6.03 5.22
N ASP A 199 -14.27 -5.63 6.21
CA ASP A 199 -15.14 -6.57 6.94
C ASP A 199 -16.27 -7.15 6.07
N ARG A 200 -16.84 -6.34 5.18
CA ARG A 200 -17.81 -6.83 4.19
C ARG A 200 -17.17 -7.86 3.28
N TRP A 201 -16.02 -7.55 2.68
CA TRP A 201 -15.29 -8.46 1.79
C TRP A 201 -14.82 -9.73 2.50
N ARG A 202 -14.44 -9.63 3.78
CA ARG A 202 -14.16 -10.79 4.63
C ARG A 202 -15.37 -11.74 4.66
N THR A 203 -16.57 -11.19 4.88
CA THR A 203 -17.82 -11.96 4.92
C THR A 203 -18.19 -12.52 3.54
N GLU A 204 -18.11 -11.70 2.48
CA GLU A 204 -18.42 -12.11 1.10
C GLU A 204 -17.50 -13.23 0.60
N ALA A 205 -16.21 -13.18 0.93
CA ALA A 205 -15.23 -14.18 0.55
C ALA A 205 -15.24 -15.44 1.44
N GLY A 206 -16.03 -15.46 2.52
CA GLY A 206 -16.08 -16.58 3.45
C GLY A 206 -14.77 -16.83 4.22
N VAL A 207 -13.97 -15.78 4.45
CA VAL A 207 -12.72 -15.87 5.21
C VAL A 207 -12.92 -15.40 6.66
N ASP A 208 -12.13 -15.94 7.58
CA ASP A 208 -12.33 -15.66 9.01
C ASP A 208 -11.74 -14.33 9.48
N ARG A 209 -10.72 -13.81 8.77
CA ARG A 209 -9.91 -12.68 9.25
C ARG A 209 -9.91 -11.47 8.31
N ASN A 210 -10.04 -10.27 8.88
CA ASN A 210 -9.92 -9.01 8.15
C ASN A 210 -8.53 -8.81 7.54
N ASP A 211 -7.47 -9.19 8.26
CA ASP A 211 -6.09 -9.00 7.82
C ASP A 211 -5.65 -9.93 6.67
N VAL A 212 -6.38 -11.02 6.43
CA VAL A 212 -6.22 -11.85 5.22
C VAL A 212 -6.70 -11.09 3.98
N ILE A 213 -7.83 -10.37 4.07
CA ILE A 213 -8.31 -9.49 2.99
C ILE A 213 -7.28 -8.40 2.71
N VAL A 214 -6.71 -7.79 3.76
CA VAL A 214 -5.66 -6.78 3.61
C VAL A 214 -4.43 -7.36 2.90
N ARG A 215 -3.94 -8.52 3.31
CA ARG A 215 -2.79 -9.19 2.68
C ARG A 215 -3.05 -9.51 1.21
N GLY A 216 -4.27 -9.95 0.87
CA GLY A 216 -4.67 -10.15 -0.52
C GLY A 216 -4.67 -8.84 -1.33
N LEU A 217 -5.17 -7.73 -0.74
CA LEU A 217 -5.10 -6.41 -1.38
C LEU A 217 -3.66 -5.96 -1.62
N PHE A 218 -2.71 -6.31 -0.75
CA PHE A 218 -1.29 -6.09 -1.00
C PHE A 218 -0.77 -6.93 -2.17
N ALA A 219 -1.15 -8.22 -2.23
CA ALA A 219 -0.67 -9.17 -3.23
C ALA A 219 -1.14 -8.81 -4.64
N ILE A 220 -2.41 -8.41 -4.79
CA ILE A 220 -3.00 -8.03 -6.07
C ILE A 220 -2.73 -6.56 -6.47
N SER A 221 -2.04 -5.81 -5.61
CA SER A 221 -1.76 -4.39 -5.86
C SER A 221 -0.97 -4.24 -7.15
N PRO A 222 -1.39 -3.36 -8.06
CA PRO A 222 -0.59 -3.04 -9.24
C PRO A 222 0.75 -2.38 -8.81
N PRO A 223 1.78 -2.46 -9.67
CA PRO A 223 3.03 -1.73 -9.48
C PRO A 223 2.78 -0.22 -9.32
N THR A 224 3.72 0.47 -8.68
CA THR A 224 3.66 1.92 -8.53
C THR A 224 3.67 2.61 -9.89
N GLY A 225 2.77 3.59 -10.09
CA GLY A 225 2.67 4.35 -11.32
C GLY A 225 1.86 3.68 -12.44
N TRP A 226 1.06 2.66 -12.12
CA TRP A 226 0.15 1.96 -13.04
C TRP A 226 -1.33 2.36 -12.85
N ASP A 227 -1.62 3.44 -12.12
CA ASP A 227 -2.98 3.95 -11.83
C ASP A 227 -3.61 4.69 -13.04
N HIS A 228 -3.45 4.19 -14.28
CA HIS A 228 -3.83 4.92 -15.50
C HIS A 228 -5.24 4.57 -16.02
N PRO A 229 -5.97 5.54 -16.60
CA PRO A 229 -7.34 5.35 -17.13
C PRO A 229 -7.50 4.23 -18.18
N TRP A 230 -6.45 3.91 -18.95
CA TRP A 230 -6.52 2.92 -20.03
C TRP A 230 -6.81 1.49 -19.53
N GLN A 231 -6.46 1.14 -18.29
CA GLN A 231 -6.78 -0.17 -17.73
C GLN A 231 -8.27 -0.33 -17.37
N ALA A 232 -8.97 0.79 -17.12
CA ALA A 232 -10.43 0.77 -16.97
C ALA A 232 -11.12 0.61 -18.33
N TRP A 233 -10.54 1.16 -19.40
CA TRP A 233 -10.97 0.92 -20.79
C TRP A 233 -10.72 -0.53 -21.22
N GLU A 234 -9.54 -1.08 -20.92
CA GLU A 234 -9.16 -2.46 -21.23
C GLU A 234 -10.17 -3.49 -20.67
N ARG A 235 -10.54 -3.38 -19.39
CA ARG A 235 -11.53 -4.29 -18.76
C ARG A 235 -12.95 -4.17 -19.30
N GLN A 236 -13.32 -3.00 -19.83
CA GLN A 236 -14.64 -2.80 -20.44
C GLN A 236 -14.71 -3.34 -21.86
N THR A 237 -13.55 -3.54 -22.51
CA THR A 237 -13.49 -3.79 -23.96
C THR A 237 -12.96 -5.19 -24.30
N TRP A 238 -12.26 -5.87 -23.38
CA TRP A 238 -11.62 -7.17 -23.65
C TRP A 238 -12.28 -8.30 -22.85
N GLU A 239 -12.64 -9.39 -23.53
CA GLU A 239 -13.19 -10.60 -22.89
C GLU A 239 -12.18 -11.25 -21.94
N LYS A 240 -12.67 -11.78 -20.81
CA LYS A 240 -11.86 -12.35 -19.71
C LYS A 240 -10.92 -13.48 -20.13
N ALA A 241 -11.26 -14.21 -21.19
CA ALA A 241 -10.44 -15.27 -21.77
C ALA A 241 -9.16 -14.77 -22.47
N ASN A 242 -9.11 -13.48 -22.82
CA ASN A 242 -7.99 -12.86 -23.52
C ASN A 242 -7.04 -12.13 -22.55
N TRP A 243 -7.21 -12.31 -21.24
CA TRP A 243 -6.37 -11.70 -20.22
C TRP A 243 -5.04 -12.45 -20.12
N VAL A 244 -3.93 -11.72 -20.20
CA VAL A 244 -2.63 -12.24 -19.76
C VAL A 244 -2.57 -12.10 -18.24
N ARG A 245 -2.63 -13.23 -17.51
CA ARG A 245 -2.52 -13.27 -16.05
C ARG A 245 -1.06 -13.30 -15.61
N GLY A 246 -0.69 -12.46 -14.63
CA GLY A 246 0.64 -12.44 -14.03
C GLY A 246 1.46 -11.19 -14.38
N PRO A 247 2.67 -11.01 -13.81
CA PRO A 247 3.61 -10.04 -14.37
C PRO A 247 3.81 -10.38 -15.84
N LEU A 248 3.56 -9.42 -16.72
CA LEU A 248 3.78 -9.57 -18.16
C LEU A 248 5.19 -10.12 -18.35
N SER A 249 5.32 -11.24 -19.08
CA SER A 249 6.63 -11.76 -19.43
C SER A 249 7.38 -10.71 -20.25
N THR A 250 8.70 -10.86 -20.36
CA THR A 250 9.53 -10.02 -21.23
C THR A 250 8.95 -9.93 -22.65
N ASP A 251 8.40 -11.03 -23.17
CA ASP A 251 7.79 -11.07 -24.50
C ASP A 251 6.41 -10.38 -24.54
N ASP A 252 5.60 -10.53 -23.50
CA ASP A 252 4.33 -9.78 -23.39
C ASP A 252 4.57 -8.27 -23.34
N LEU A 253 5.59 -7.84 -22.59
CA LEU A 253 5.99 -6.43 -22.53
C LEU A 253 6.47 -5.90 -23.89
N ARG A 254 7.22 -6.71 -24.66
CA ARG A 254 7.63 -6.36 -26.03
C ARG A 254 6.42 -6.24 -26.97
N VAL A 255 5.46 -7.15 -26.87
CA VAL A 255 4.22 -7.12 -27.67
C VAL A 255 3.39 -5.90 -27.33
N VAL A 256 3.19 -5.60 -26.05
CA VAL A 256 2.49 -4.39 -25.58
C VAL A 256 3.19 -3.13 -26.08
N HIS A 257 4.51 -3.03 -25.93
CA HIS A 257 5.28 -1.89 -26.45
C HIS A 257 5.08 -1.68 -27.97
N ARG A 258 5.15 -2.77 -28.75
CA ARG A 258 4.94 -2.72 -30.20
C ARG A 258 3.53 -2.27 -30.58
N TRP A 259 2.50 -2.72 -29.87
CA TRP A 259 1.13 -2.27 -30.08
C TRP A 259 0.95 -0.80 -29.74
N LEU A 260 1.55 -0.32 -28.65
CA LEU A 260 1.48 1.10 -28.26
C LEU A 260 2.15 2.01 -29.30
N CYS A 261 3.32 1.62 -29.82
CA CYS A 261 3.96 2.34 -30.92
C CYS A 261 3.07 2.39 -32.18
N THR A 262 2.44 1.26 -32.51
CA THR A 262 1.57 1.14 -33.69
C THR A 262 0.30 1.99 -33.53
N LEU A 263 -0.35 1.96 -32.36
CA LEU A 263 -1.52 2.78 -32.05
C LEU A 263 -1.18 4.27 -32.02
N SER A 264 -0.03 4.65 -31.46
CA SER A 264 0.46 6.04 -31.49
C SER A 264 0.70 6.54 -32.92
N ALA A 265 1.18 5.68 -33.82
CA ALA A 265 1.38 6.02 -35.23
C ALA A 265 0.06 6.12 -36.02
N LEU A 266 -0.93 5.28 -35.69
CA LEU A 266 -2.21 5.21 -36.39
C LEU A 266 -3.26 6.22 -35.89
N ALA A 267 -3.15 6.68 -34.64
CA ALA A 267 -4.11 7.59 -34.02
C ALA A 267 -3.39 8.77 -33.33
N PRO A 268 -2.91 9.78 -34.08
CA PRO A 268 -2.15 10.91 -33.53
C PRO A 268 -3.01 11.92 -32.73
N ARG A 269 -4.11 11.49 -32.10
CA ARG A 269 -5.07 12.41 -31.48
C ARG A 269 -4.74 12.67 -30.02
N SER A 270 -4.43 13.94 -29.76
CA SER A 270 -4.07 14.60 -28.49
C SER A 270 -2.61 14.41 -28.04
N ALA A 271 -1.97 15.53 -27.68
CA ALA A 271 -0.60 15.55 -27.17
C ALA A 271 -0.48 14.81 -25.83
N GLU A 272 -1.57 14.80 -25.07
CA GLU A 272 -1.73 14.11 -23.80
C GLU A 272 -1.62 12.59 -23.98
N ALA A 273 -2.31 12.01 -24.98
CA ALA A 273 -2.20 10.58 -25.27
C ALA A 273 -0.77 10.21 -25.72
N GLN A 274 -0.14 11.02 -26.57
CA GLN A 274 1.25 10.80 -26.98
C GLN A 274 2.24 10.89 -25.83
N HIS A 275 2.00 11.80 -24.87
CA HIS A 275 2.81 11.92 -23.66
C HIS A 275 2.65 10.69 -22.76
N GLU A 276 1.41 10.24 -22.54
CA GLU A 276 1.14 9.02 -21.76
C GLU A 276 1.74 7.76 -22.40
N PHE A 277 1.66 7.63 -23.74
CA PHE A 277 2.28 6.51 -24.45
C PHE A 277 3.82 6.52 -24.34
N ARG A 278 4.45 7.70 -24.45
CA ARG A 278 5.91 7.84 -24.25
C ARG A 278 6.33 7.49 -22.83
N ASP A 279 5.53 7.87 -21.83
CA ASP A 279 5.79 7.56 -20.44
C ASP A 279 5.64 6.06 -20.15
N LEU A 280 4.61 5.41 -20.71
CA LEU A 280 4.44 3.97 -20.58
C LEU A 280 5.57 3.20 -21.28
N GLY A 281 5.97 3.64 -22.47
CA GLY A 281 7.09 3.05 -23.23
C GLY A 281 8.40 3.10 -22.43
N ARG A 282 8.73 4.23 -21.79
CA ARG A 282 9.91 4.34 -20.92
C ARG A 282 9.87 3.36 -19.74
N LYS A 283 8.72 3.23 -19.06
CA LYS A 283 8.55 2.29 -17.95
C LYS A 283 8.75 0.84 -18.39
N ILE A 284 8.24 0.47 -19.57
CA ILE A 284 8.42 -0.86 -20.15
C ILE A 284 9.89 -1.11 -20.50
N SER A 285 10.56 -0.17 -21.18
CA SER A 285 11.99 -0.29 -21.51
C SER A 285 12.88 -0.39 -20.27
N GLN A 286 12.55 0.31 -19.19
CA GLN A 286 13.23 0.18 -17.90
C GLN A 286 13.01 -1.20 -17.26
N ALA A 287 11.79 -1.73 -17.30
CA ALA A 287 11.49 -3.08 -16.81
C ALA A 287 12.23 -4.18 -17.60
N LEU A 288 12.59 -3.90 -18.85
CA LEU A 288 13.35 -4.77 -19.75
C LEU A 288 14.87 -4.51 -19.71
N ASN A 289 15.39 -3.79 -18.71
CA ASN A 289 16.81 -3.43 -18.56
C ASN A 289 17.45 -2.79 -19.81
N GLY A 290 16.66 -2.10 -20.64
CA GLY A 290 17.17 -1.46 -21.85
C GLY A 290 17.40 -2.37 -23.06
N GLU A 291 17.02 -3.66 -23.01
CA GLU A 291 17.08 -4.57 -24.18
C GLU A 291 16.23 -4.10 -25.39
N VAL A 292 15.38 -3.08 -25.19
CA VAL A 292 14.53 -2.47 -26.23
C VAL A 292 15.30 -1.43 -27.06
N SER A 293 16.60 -1.20 -26.83
CA SER A 293 17.38 -0.26 -27.66
C SER A 293 17.43 -0.64 -29.15
N GLU A 294 17.04 -1.86 -29.53
CA GLU A 294 16.85 -2.27 -30.93
C GLU A 294 15.47 -1.90 -31.51
N ILE A 295 14.55 -1.37 -30.71
CA ILE A 295 13.23 -0.86 -31.14
C ILE A 295 13.18 0.66 -30.93
N ASN A 296 14.25 1.36 -31.30
CA ASN A 296 14.17 2.78 -31.64
C ASN A 296 14.03 2.89 -33.16
N ASN A 297 12.87 3.38 -33.62
CA ASN A 297 12.65 4.12 -34.88
C ASN A 297 11.15 4.40 -35.09
N GLY A 298 10.48 5.01 -34.11
CA GLY A 298 9.08 5.41 -34.25
C GLY A 298 8.70 6.76 -33.65
N PHE A 299 9.61 7.38 -32.90
CA PHE A 299 9.36 8.64 -32.18
C PHE A 299 10.40 9.72 -32.49
N ASP A 300 11.11 9.63 -33.63
CA ASP A 300 11.93 10.74 -34.09
C ASP A 300 11.03 11.88 -34.57
N GLU A 301 11.09 13.00 -33.84
CA GLU A 301 10.33 14.23 -34.06
C GLU A 301 10.66 14.91 -35.41
N ASP A 302 11.65 14.41 -36.16
CA ASP A 302 12.18 15.06 -37.36
C ASP A 302 11.69 14.49 -38.70
N HIS A 303 10.83 13.47 -38.75
CA HIS A 303 10.40 12.85 -40.03
C HIS A 303 8.91 12.92 -40.35
N VAL A 304 8.07 13.49 -39.49
CA VAL A 304 6.60 13.55 -39.74
C VAL A 304 6.17 14.79 -40.53
N TYR A 305 7.02 15.82 -40.67
CA TYR A 305 6.62 17.11 -41.28
C TYR A 305 7.21 17.44 -42.66
N GLY A 306 7.87 16.51 -43.36
CA GLY A 306 8.68 16.88 -44.53
C GLY A 306 8.61 16.00 -45.76
N SER A 307 7.46 15.41 -46.17
CA SER A 307 7.42 14.72 -47.48
C SER A 307 6.05 14.41 -48.10
N TYR A 308 5.00 15.20 -47.87
CA TYR A 308 3.80 15.13 -48.73
C TYR A 308 3.22 16.51 -49.09
N LEU A 309 4.08 17.40 -49.58
CA LEU A 309 3.69 18.42 -50.55
C LEU A 309 4.20 17.98 -51.92
N GLY A 310 3.32 17.36 -52.71
CA GLY A 310 3.68 16.79 -54.00
C GLY A 310 2.51 16.67 -54.96
N ARG A 311 2.12 17.81 -55.53
CA ARG A 311 1.51 18.01 -56.87
C ARG A 311 0.10 17.46 -57.15
N ARG A 312 -0.77 18.42 -57.47
CA ARG A 312 -1.85 18.31 -58.45
C ARG A 312 -1.42 17.49 -59.67
N PHE A 313 -2.21 16.48 -60.04
CA PHE A 313 -2.94 16.39 -61.30
C PHE A 313 -4.24 15.61 -61.06
#